data_AF-A0A1W9R3K9-F1
#
_entry.id   AF-A0A1W9R3K9-F1
#
_cell.length_a   1.000
_cell.length_b   1.000
_cell.length_c   1.000
_cell.angle_alpha   90.00
_cell.angle_beta   90.00
_cell.angle_gamma   90.00
#
_symmetry.space_group_name_H-M   'P 1'
#
loop_
_entity.id
_entity.type
_entity.pdbx_description
1 polymer ?
#
loop_
_entity_poly.entity_id
_entity_poly.type
_entity_poly.pdbx_seq_one_letter_code
_entity_poly.pdbx_strand_id
1 'polypeptide(L)'
;MKRLLFLLFIIAIFVSCSEKDNDVKLTPVNTLYYYINQNNDIETSMLIACSSEMVTNTEFEISVFFYPVEGASEYKYFESGTSNINPDDYIQYFVKNNWETLPVFNGYLRRFPHPGITDERWGIVTYKSEGKLHICDPIRTKQISSPTIYAPELINIDLSIPTEPVFSW
;
A
#
# COMPACT_ATOMS: atom_id res chain seq x y z
N MET A 1 -14.26 67.97 4.77
CA MET A 1 -12.89 67.42 4.77
C MET A 1 -12.75 66.14 5.62
N LYS A 2 -13.14 66.11 6.92
CA LYS A 2 -13.07 64.90 7.77
C LYS A 2 -13.87 63.68 7.27
N ARG A 3 -15.05 63.88 6.67
CA ARG A 3 -15.88 62.80 6.10
C ARG A 3 -15.31 62.22 4.79
N LEU A 4 -14.56 63.02 4.02
CA LEU A 4 -13.92 62.57 2.78
C LEU A 4 -12.64 61.76 3.07
N LEU A 5 -11.90 62.15 4.11
CA LEU A 5 -10.74 61.39 4.60
C LEU A 5 -11.13 60.01 5.15
N PHE A 6 -12.29 59.91 5.79
CA PHE A 6 -12.81 58.65 6.34
C PHE A 6 -13.21 57.67 5.23
N LEU A 7 -13.76 58.17 4.11
CA LEU A 7 -14.11 57.36 2.94
C LEU A 7 -12.87 56.83 2.21
N LEU A 8 -11.80 57.61 2.12
CA LEU A 8 -10.50 57.17 1.56
C LEU A 8 -9.82 56.09 2.41
N PHE A 9 -9.98 56.15 3.74
CA PHE A 9 -9.43 55.14 4.65
C PHE A 9 -10.17 53.80 4.55
N ILE A 10 -11.48 53.81 4.30
CA ILE A 10 -12.29 52.58 4.12
C ILE A 10 -11.97 51.89 2.79
N ILE A 11 -11.75 52.65 1.71
CA ILE A 11 -11.39 52.10 0.40
C ILE A 11 -9.99 51.43 0.41
N ALA A 12 -9.06 51.94 1.22
CA ALA A 12 -7.72 51.35 1.36
C ALA A 12 -7.72 49.96 2.01
N ILE A 13 -8.76 49.59 2.77
CA ILE A 13 -8.86 48.29 3.46
C ILE A 13 -9.34 47.18 2.51
N PHE A 14 -9.99 47.52 1.39
CA PHE A 14 -10.50 46.54 0.42
C PHE A 14 -9.51 46.19 -0.72
N VAL A 15 -8.30 46.77 -0.73
CA VAL A 15 -7.29 46.56 -1.81
C VAL A 15 -6.12 45.66 -1.37
N SER A 16 -6.24 44.95 -0.24
CA SER A 16 -5.23 43.95 0.16
C SER A 16 -5.76 42.53 0.00
N CYS A 17 -6.05 42.14 -1.24
CA CYS A 17 -6.02 40.74 -1.63
C CYS A 17 -5.02 40.62 -2.77
N SER A 18 -3.74 40.43 -2.43
CA SER A 18 -2.79 39.92 -3.42
C SER A 18 -3.11 38.44 -3.61
N GLU A 19 -3.68 38.08 -4.75
CA GLU A 19 -3.64 36.71 -5.23
C GLU A 19 -2.18 36.38 -5.50
N LYS A 20 -1.50 35.85 -4.48
CA LYS A 20 -0.27 35.09 -4.70
C LYS A 20 -0.72 33.72 -5.13
N ASP A 21 -0.82 33.56 -6.44
CA ASP A 21 -0.85 32.28 -7.14
C ASP A 21 0.45 31.53 -6.84
N ASN A 22 0.58 31.05 -5.61
CA ASN A 22 1.44 29.95 -5.27
C ASN A 22 0.49 28.78 -5.15
N ASP A 23 0.23 28.14 -6.27
CA ASP A 23 -0.47 26.87 -6.36
C ASP A 23 0.42 25.81 -5.67
N VAL A 24 0.53 25.90 -4.34
CA VAL A 24 1.16 24.91 -3.49
C VAL A 24 0.26 23.70 -3.64
N LYS A 25 0.64 22.75 -4.50
CA LYS A 25 0.03 21.43 -4.56
C LYS A 25 0.14 20.82 -3.16
N LEU A 26 -0.91 21.00 -2.35
CA LEU A 26 -1.03 20.41 -1.04
C LEU A 26 -1.05 18.89 -1.27
N THR A 27 0.05 18.23 -0.92
CA THR A 27 0.10 16.77 -1.04
C THR A 27 -0.79 16.18 0.04
N PRO A 28 -1.71 15.25 -0.29
CA PRO A 28 -2.60 14.68 0.72
C PRO A 28 -1.80 13.94 1.81
N VAL A 29 -2.11 14.23 3.08
CA VAL A 29 -1.39 13.71 4.26
C VAL A 29 -1.50 12.20 4.46
N ASN A 30 -2.38 11.54 3.71
CA ASN A 30 -2.65 10.11 3.78
C ASN A 30 -1.95 9.32 2.66
N THR A 31 -0.97 9.90 1.97
CA THR A 31 -0.24 9.26 0.87
C THR A 31 1.08 8.63 1.32
N LEU A 32 1.58 7.63 0.57
CA LEU A 32 2.92 7.07 0.78
C LEU A 32 4.00 8.15 0.62
N TYR A 33 3.86 9.02 -0.39
CA TYR A 33 4.79 10.13 -0.59
C TYR A 33 4.89 11.02 0.65
N TYR A 34 3.75 11.42 1.23
CA TYR A 34 3.75 12.21 2.46
C TYR A 34 4.43 11.44 3.60
N TYR A 35 4.09 10.16 3.78
CA TYR A 35 4.67 9.33 4.84
C TYR A 35 6.20 9.19 4.73
N ILE A 36 6.74 8.96 3.53
CA ILE A 36 8.19 8.90 3.30
C ILE A 36 8.84 10.23 3.65
N ASN A 37 8.24 11.35 3.23
CA ASN A 37 8.80 12.68 3.55
C ASN A 37 8.77 13.00 5.05
N GLN A 38 7.81 12.46 5.81
CA GLN A 38 7.80 12.58 7.27
C GLN A 38 8.86 11.73 7.98
N ASN A 39 9.49 10.80 7.27
CA ASN A 39 10.54 9.91 7.77
C ASN A 39 11.82 10.04 6.92
N ASN A 40 12.08 11.23 6.37
CA ASN A 40 13.21 11.47 5.48
C ASN A 40 14.57 11.55 6.20
N ASP A 41 14.53 11.58 7.53
CA ASP A 41 15.67 11.58 8.45
C ASP A 41 16.19 10.17 8.76
N ILE A 42 15.44 9.13 8.40
CA ILE A 42 15.83 7.73 8.59
C ILE A 42 16.17 7.04 7.27
N GLU A 43 17.10 6.08 7.33
CA GLU A 43 17.58 5.34 6.17
C GLU A 43 16.47 4.46 5.60
N THR A 44 16.33 4.40 4.27
CA THR A 44 15.41 3.48 3.61
C THR A 44 16.09 2.13 3.34
N SER A 45 15.34 1.05 3.53
CA SER A 45 15.81 -0.31 3.25
C SER A 45 14.77 -1.08 2.44
N MET A 46 15.22 -2.09 1.71
CA MET A 46 14.34 -2.97 0.96
C MET A 46 13.48 -3.84 1.88
N LEU A 47 12.25 -4.10 1.44
CA LEU A 47 11.29 -5.03 2.05
C LEU A 47 10.82 -6.03 0.99
N ILE A 48 10.82 -7.32 1.33
CA ILE A 48 10.31 -8.37 0.45
C ILE A 48 8.82 -8.56 0.74
N ALA A 49 8.00 -8.41 -0.30
CA ALA A 49 6.56 -8.61 -0.21
C ALA A 49 5.98 -9.08 -1.55
N CYS A 50 4.84 -9.78 -1.49
CA CYS A 50 4.11 -10.28 -2.66
C CYS A 50 2.61 -10.29 -2.41
N SER A 51 1.82 -10.29 -3.47
CA SER A 51 0.37 -10.50 -3.41
C SER A 51 0.04 -11.91 -3.90
N SER A 52 -0.93 -12.55 -3.27
CA SER A 52 -1.44 -13.84 -3.71
C SER A 52 -2.88 -14.03 -3.27
N GLU A 53 -3.62 -14.83 -4.02
CA GLU A 53 -4.91 -15.34 -3.59
C GLU A 53 -4.69 -16.46 -2.58
N MET A 54 -5.35 -16.35 -1.44
CA MET A 54 -5.38 -17.38 -0.43
C MET A 54 -6.73 -18.06 -0.46
N VAL A 55 -6.74 -19.39 -0.60
CA VAL A 55 -7.96 -20.18 -0.43
C VAL A 55 -8.38 -20.08 1.04
N THR A 56 -9.55 -19.49 1.27
CA THR A 56 -10.25 -19.56 2.57
C THR A 56 -11.38 -20.60 2.48
N ASN A 57 -12.18 -20.75 3.53
CA ASN A 57 -13.17 -21.83 3.65
C ASN A 57 -14.11 -21.98 2.43
N THR A 58 -14.39 -20.91 1.67
CA THR A 58 -15.24 -20.96 0.46
C THR A 58 -14.84 -19.99 -0.66
N GLU A 59 -13.90 -19.07 -0.45
CA GLU A 59 -13.55 -18.02 -1.42
C GLU A 59 -12.04 -17.74 -1.46
N PHE A 60 -11.55 -17.28 -2.62
CA PHE A 60 -10.20 -16.76 -2.76
C PHE A 60 -10.18 -15.33 -2.19
N GLU A 61 -9.35 -15.10 -1.17
CA GLU A 61 -9.11 -13.78 -0.60
C GLU A 61 -7.72 -13.29 -1.03
N ILE A 62 -7.62 -12.06 -1.53
CA ILE A 62 -6.31 -11.48 -1.80
C ILE A 62 -5.60 -11.19 -0.50
N SER A 63 -4.31 -11.49 -0.45
CA SER A 63 -3.46 -11.16 0.68
C SER A 63 -2.14 -10.61 0.18
N VAL A 64 -1.64 -9.60 0.88
CA VAL A 64 -0.27 -9.10 0.68
C VAL A 64 0.61 -9.65 1.78
N PHE A 65 1.48 -10.59 1.42
CA PHE A 65 2.45 -11.22 2.31
C PHE A 65 3.74 -10.41 2.32
N PHE A 66 4.41 -10.37 3.46
CA PHE A 66 5.70 -9.70 3.60
C PHE A 66 6.58 -10.34 4.67
N TYR A 67 7.89 -10.17 4.52
CA TYR A 67 8.91 -10.67 5.44
C TYR A 67 9.43 -9.53 6.34
N PRO A 68 8.95 -9.41 7.59
CA PRO A 68 9.54 -8.51 8.56
C PRO A 68 10.88 -9.04 9.08
N VAL A 69 11.88 -8.16 9.21
CA VAL A 69 13.08 -8.48 10.00
C VAL A 69 12.78 -8.48 11.49
N GLU A 70 13.70 -9.00 12.31
CA GLU A 70 13.59 -8.97 13.76
C GLU A 70 13.43 -7.54 14.28
N GLY A 71 12.57 -7.34 15.29
CA GLY A 71 12.29 -6.02 15.86
C GLY A 71 11.43 -5.09 14.99
N ALA A 72 10.94 -5.56 13.84
CA ALA A 72 10.06 -4.76 12.98
C ALA A 72 8.74 -4.38 13.67
N SER A 73 8.34 -3.12 13.50
CA SER A 73 7.10 -2.55 14.04
C SER A 73 6.46 -1.56 13.06
N GLU A 74 5.31 -1.00 13.42
CA GLU A 74 4.60 0.01 12.62
C GLU A 74 4.30 -0.46 11.18
N TYR A 75 3.80 -1.68 11.02
CA TYR A 75 3.38 -2.19 9.72
C TYR A 75 2.28 -1.32 9.11
N LYS A 76 2.50 -0.81 7.91
CA LYS A 76 1.50 -0.05 7.16
C LYS A 76 1.36 -0.59 5.75
N TYR A 77 0.13 -0.59 5.25
CA TYR A 77 -0.21 -0.91 3.87
C TYR A 77 -0.73 0.35 3.18
N PHE A 78 -0.16 0.66 2.03
CA PHE A 78 -0.60 1.73 1.15
C PHE A 78 -1.09 1.12 -0.16
N GLU A 79 -2.13 1.68 -0.73
CA GLU A 79 -2.73 1.12 -1.94
C GLU A 79 -3.28 2.20 -2.86
N SER A 80 -3.18 1.94 -4.16
CA SER A 80 -3.77 2.78 -5.21
C SER A 80 -5.27 2.54 -5.36
N GLY A 81 -5.98 3.53 -5.90
CA GLY A 81 -7.41 3.35 -6.24
C GLY A 81 -7.66 2.41 -7.42
N THR A 82 -6.64 2.14 -8.25
CA THR A 82 -6.72 1.32 -9.47
C THR A 82 -5.33 0.87 -9.92
N SER A 83 -5.24 -0.18 -10.75
CA SER A 83 -3.99 -0.61 -11.38
C SER A 83 -3.52 0.27 -12.54
N ASN A 84 -4.39 1.14 -13.09
CA ASN A 84 -4.06 2.00 -14.24
C ASN A 84 -3.38 3.32 -13.82
N ILE A 85 -2.25 3.20 -13.15
CA ILE A 85 -1.44 4.32 -12.66
C ILE A 85 0.04 4.07 -12.98
N ASN A 86 0.87 5.10 -12.84
CA ASN A 86 2.32 4.88 -12.77
C ASN A 86 2.65 4.26 -11.40
N PRO A 87 3.20 3.01 -11.33
CA PRO A 87 3.48 2.36 -10.06
C PRO A 87 4.51 3.12 -9.21
N ASP A 88 5.36 3.95 -9.81
CA ASP A 88 6.38 4.72 -9.09
C ASP A 88 5.85 6.08 -8.58
N ASP A 89 4.59 6.43 -8.85
CA ASP A 89 3.98 7.67 -8.35
C ASP A 89 3.39 7.46 -6.95
N TYR A 90 4.23 7.64 -5.92
CA TYR A 90 3.88 7.44 -4.52
C TYR A 90 2.78 8.38 -3.97
N ILE A 91 2.38 9.42 -4.72
CA ILE A 91 1.23 10.25 -4.35
C ILE A 91 -0.08 9.49 -4.55
N GLN A 92 -0.12 8.49 -5.42
CA GLN A 92 -1.34 7.74 -5.75
C GLN A 92 -1.62 6.57 -4.79
N TYR A 93 -0.78 6.37 -3.77
CA TYR A 93 -0.91 5.29 -2.80
C TYR A 93 -1.41 5.83 -1.47
N PHE A 94 -2.60 5.43 -1.07
CA PHE A 94 -3.25 5.91 0.15
C PHE A 94 -3.15 4.87 1.27
N VAL A 95 -2.85 5.33 2.49
CA VAL A 95 -2.74 4.46 3.66
C VAL A 95 -4.08 3.78 3.99
N LYS A 96 -4.03 2.49 4.29
CA LYS A 96 -5.17 1.70 4.78
C LYS A 96 -5.06 1.58 6.31
N ASN A 97 -5.54 2.60 7.01
CA ASN A 97 -5.35 2.73 8.46
C ASN A 97 -5.98 1.61 9.31
N ASN A 98 -7.05 0.97 8.84
CA ASN A 98 -7.80 -0.02 9.61
C ASN A 98 -7.39 -1.47 9.28
N TRP A 99 -6.21 -1.64 8.70
CA TRP A 99 -5.76 -2.93 8.19
C TRP A 99 -4.69 -3.48 9.11
N GLU A 100 -5.06 -4.54 9.82
CA GLU A 100 -4.14 -5.24 10.72
C GLU A 100 -3.45 -6.38 9.99
N THR A 101 -2.23 -6.68 10.45
CA THR A 101 -1.46 -7.78 9.90
C THR A 101 -1.64 -9.04 10.73
N LEU A 102 -1.78 -10.17 10.05
CA LEU A 102 -1.84 -11.49 10.69
C LEU A 102 -0.50 -12.21 10.51
N PRO A 103 0.04 -12.85 11.56
CA PRO A 103 1.19 -13.73 11.41
C PRO A 103 0.80 -14.99 10.64
N VAL A 104 1.69 -15.48 9.80
CA VAL A 104 1.58 -16.77 9.11
C VAL A 104 2.91 -17.51 9.20
N PHE A 105 2.91 -18.82 8.95
CA PHE A 105 4.10 -19.68 9.09
C PHE A 105 4.82 -19.45 10.43
N ASN A 106 4.11 -19.61 11.55
CA ASN A 106 4.64 -19.38 12.90
C ASN A 106 5.22 -17.98 13.16
N GLY A 107 4.84 -16.98 12.35
CA GLY A 107 5.27 -15.60 12.48
C GLY A 107 6.49 -15.20 11.64
N TYR A 108 7.07 -16.12 10.87
CA TYR A 108 8.16 -15.80 9.94
C TYR A 108 7.72 -14.86 8.81
N LEU A 109 6.46 -14.95 8.40
CA LEU A 109 5.84 -14.02 7.47
C LEU A 109 4.62 -13.39 8.14
N ARG A 110 4.24 -12.23 7.63
CA ARG A 110 2.98 -11.57 7.98
C ARG A 110 2.20 -11.30 6.71
N ARG A 111 0.89 -11.14 6.84
CA ARG A 111 0.03 -10.74 5.72
C ARG A 111 -0.91 -9.62 6.10
N PHE A 112 -1.26 -8.78 5.13
CA PHE A 112 -2.45 -7.94 5.14
C PHE A 112 -3.57 -8.67 4.38
N PRO A 113 -4.60 -9.17 5.08
CA PRO A 113 -5.82 -9.67 4.45
C PRO A 113 -6.48 -8.56 3.62
N HIS A 114 -6.88 -8.86 2.39
CA HIS A 114 -7.55 -7.92 1.48
C HIS A 114 -8.92 -8.46 1.05
N PRO A 115 -9.90 -8.49 1.98
CA PRO A 115 -11.22 -9.01 1.66
C PRO A 115 -11.99 -8.04 0.74
N GLY A 116 -12.66 -8.61 -0.27
CA GLY A 116 -13.64 -7.89 -1.08
C GLY A 116 -13.07 -6.97 -2.18
N ILE A 117 -11.80 -7.11 -2.54
CA ILE A 117 -11.26 -6.45 -3.73
C ILE A 117 -11.78 -7.10 -5.01
N THR A 118 -12.34 -6.28 -5.89
CA THR A 118 -12.93 -6.73 -7.15
C THR A 118 -12.15 -6.24 -8.37
N ASP A 119 -11.24 -5.28 -8.18
CA ASP A 119 -10.39 -4.68 -9.21
C ASP A 119 -8.90 -4.86 -8.90
N GLU A 120 -8.04 -4.93 -9.91
CA GLU A 120 -6.60 -4.97 -9.66
C GLU A 120 -6.08 -3.62 -9.17
N ARG A 121 -5.17 -3.64 -8.21
CA ARG A 121 -4.57 -2.46 -7.59
C ARG A 121 -3.10 -2.63 -7.36
N TRP A 122 -2.42 -1.53 -7.11
CA TRP A 122 -1.05 -1.55 -6.60
C TRP A 122 -1.05 -1.36 -5.10
N GLY A 123 -0.20 -2.13 -4.42
CA GLY A 123 -0.01 -2.09 -2.98
C GLY A 123 1.47 -1.96 -2.63
N ILE A 124 1.77 -1.25 -1.55
CA ILE A 124 3.10 -1.09 -0.98
C ILE A 124 3.01 -1.30 0.53
N VAL A 125 3.88 -2.16 1.05
CA VAL A 125 4.02 -2.40 2.48
C VAL A 125 5.22 -1.63 2.99
N THR A 126 5.08 -1.09 4.20
CA THR A 126 6.19 -0.50 4.95
C THR A 126 6.22 -0.99 6.39
N TYR A 127 7.40 -0.97 7.01
CA TYR A 127 7.58 -1.08 8.46
C TYR A 127 8.84 -0.35 8.91
N LYS A 128 9.02 -0.21 10.22
CA LYS A 128 10.25 0.32 10.80
C LYS A 128 11.00 -0.72 11.62
N SER A 129 12.32 -0.67 11.61
CA SER A 129 13.21 -1.44 12.49
C SER A 129 14.57 -0.75 12.55
N GLU A 130 15.20 -0.75 13.72
CA GLU A 130 16.58 -0.25 13.90
C GLU A 130 16.85 1.16 13.31
N GLY A 131 15.85 2.05 13.37
CA GLY A 131 15.97 3.41 12.80
C GLY A 131 15.95 3.45 11.27
N LYS A 132 15.43 2.42 10.62
CA LYS A 132 15.24 2.34 9.16
C LYS A 132 13.76 2.27 8.80
N LEU A 133 13.42 2.84 7.65
CA LEU A 133 12.12 2.66 7.00
C LEU A 133 12.25 1.61 5.90
N HIS A 134 11.63 0.46 6.10
CA HIS A 134 11.60 -0.61 5.10
C HIS A 134 10.40 -0.40 4.17
N ILE A 135 10.64 -0.45 2.85
CA ILE A 135 9.64 -0.23 1.81
C ILE A 135 9.83 -1.30 0.72
N CYS A 136 8.74 -1.91 0.25
CA CYS A 136 8.83 -2.82 -0.90
C CYS A 136 8.63 -2.10 -2.22
N ASP A 137 9.00 -2.77 -3.29
CA ASP A 137 8.57 -2.39 -4.62
C ASP A 137 7.03 -2.45 -4.73
N PRO A 138 6.41 -1.68 -5.65
CA PRO A 138 4.99 -1.78 -5.94
C PRO A 138 4.54 -3.20 -6.30
N ILE A 139 3.51 -3.70 -5.62
CA ILE A 139 2.94 -5.03 -5.83
C ILE A 139 1.57 -4.89 -6.48
N ARG A 140 1.37 -5.47 -7.65
CA ARG A 140 0.05 -5.53 -8.28
C ARG A 140 -0.74 -6.73 -7.75
N THR A 141 -1.99 -6.51 -7.33
CA THR A 141 -2.93 -7.62 -7.12
C THR A 141 -3.35 -8.12 -8.51
N LYS A 142 -2.94 -9.34 -8.87
CA LYS A 142 -3.10 -9.88 -10.24
C LYS A 142 -4.24 -10.90 -10.37
N GLN A 143 -5.27 -10.75 -9.54
CA GLN A 143 -6.36 -11.73 -9.45
C GLN A 143 -7.25 -11.80 -10.70
N ILE A 144 -7.12 -10.85 -11.63
CA ILE A 144 -7.88 -10.84 -12.88
C ILE A 144 -6.98 -11.22 -14.05
N SER A 145 -5.79 -10.62 -14.13
CA SER A 145 -4.84 -10.79 -15.24
C SER A 145 -4.01 -12.07 -15.14
N SER A 146 -3.81 -12.61 -13.93
CA SER A 146 -3.04 -13.82 -13.68
C SER A 146 -3.58 -14.54 -12.43
N PRO A 147 -4.84 -15.01 -12.46
CA PRO A 147 -5.45 -15.69 -11.32
C PRO A 147 -4.71 -16.98 -10.98
N THR A 148 -4.83 -17.39 -9.73
CA THR A 148 -4.38 -18.69 -9.23
C THR A 148 -5.27 -19.76 -9.83
N ILE A 149 -4.68 -20.64 -10.63
CA ILE A 149 -5.39 -21.77 -11.24
C ILE A 149 -5.19 -22.99 -10.36
N TYR A 150 -6.29 -23.52 -9.83
CA TYR A 150 -6.31 -24.82 -9.17
C TYR A 150 -6.74 -25.89 -10.19
N ALA A 151 -5.79 -26.73 -10.60
CA ALA A 151 -5.98 -27.75 -11.64
C ALA A 151 -5.49 -29.14 -11.15
N PRO A 152 -6.13 -29.73 -10.12
CA PRO A 152 -5.73 -31.03 -9.57
C PRO A 152 -5.85 -32.17 -10.58
N GLU A 153 -6.62 -31.99 -11.66
CA GLU A 153 -6.73 -32.94 -12.76
C GLU A 153 -5.46 -33.07 -13.60
N LEU A 154 -4.54 -32.09 -13.54
CA LEU A 154 -3.27 -32.11 -14.26
C LEU A 154 -2.16 -32.84 -13.51
N ILE A 155 -2.41 -33.32 -12.29
CA ILE A 155 -1.43 -34.08 -11.51
C ILE A 155 -1.95 -35.49 -11.30
N ASN A 156 -1.14 -36.48 -11.66
CA ASN A 156 -1.36 -37.86 -11.24
C ASN A 156 -0.45 -38.14 -10.03
N ILE A 157 -1.06 -38.69 -8.98
CA ILE A 157 -0.39 -39.05 -7.73
C ILE A 157 -0.52 -40.55 -7.56
N ASP A 158 0.57 -41.28 -7.81
CA ASP A 158 0.65 -42.70 -7.51
C ASP A 158 1.02 -42.89 -6.04
N LEU A 159 0.07 -43.45 -5.28
CA LEU A 159 0.20 -43.76 -3.86
C LEU A 159 0.33 -45.27 -3.60
N SER A 160 0.70 -46.06 -4.61
CA SER A 160 0.85 -47.53 -4.50
C SER A 160 1.82 -47.93 -3.38
N ILE A 161 2.84 -47.10 -3.12
CA ILE A 161 3.68 -47.19 -1.92
C ILE A 161 3.37 -45.96 -1.05
N PRO A 162 2.70 -46.10 0.12
CA PRO A 162 2.21 -44.97 0.91
C PRO A 162 3.30 -43.99 1.39
N THR A 163 4.54 -44.45 1.50
CA THR A 163 5.70 -43.65 1.92
C THR A 163 6.52 -43.11 0.75
N GLU A 164 6.18 -43.47 -0.48
CA GLU A 164 6.91 -43.12 -1.70
C GLU A 164 5.92 -42.65 -2.78
N PRO A 165 5.24 -41.50 -2.57
CA PRO A 165 4.35 -40.96 -3.59
C PRO A 165 5.14 -40.58 -4.84
N VAL A 166 4.63 -40.98 -6.00
CA VAL A 166 5.19 -40.58 -7.31
C VAL A 166 4.25 -39.57 -7.96
N PHE A 167 4.79 -38.42 -8.31
CA PHE A 167 4.05 -37.33 -8.95
C PHE A 167 4.43 -37.26 -10.44
N SER A 168 3.43 -37.18 -11.31
CA SER A 168 3.61 -36.91 -12.75
C SER A 168 2.61 -35.87 -13.25
N TRP A 169 3.02 -35.10 -14.25
CA TRP A 169 2.28 -33.98 -14.86
C TRP A 169 1.94 -34.30 -16.32
#